data_AF-A0A2S9YY55-F1
#
_entry.id   AF-A0A2S9YY55-F1
#
_cell.length_a   1.000
_cell.length_b   1.000
_cell.length_c   1.000
_cell.angle_alpha   90.00
_cell.angle_beta   90.00
_cell.angle_gamma   90.00
#
_symmetry.space_group_name_H-M   'P 1'
#
loop_
_entity.id
_entity.type
_entity.pdbx_description
1 polymer ?
#
loop_
_entity_poly.entity_id
_entity_poly.type
_entity_poly.pdbx_seq_one_letter_code
_entity_poly.pdbx_strand_id
1 'polypeptide(L)'
;MINMSCQSLYMAHEDDLLELMLAPGSPIDCFIQAIQVVVPDTLRIDLEIDPGFPNGRTLADPAMDMMLSLLLLDQDEPGQDINTLIGLLNPTSNDVPFSSQFPYLAPPHP
;
A
#
# COMPACT_ATOMS: atom_id res chain seq x y z
N MET A 1 2.21 -27.79 -7.95
CA MET A 1 1.43 -26.59 -8.31
C MET A 1 0.24 -26.53 -7.36
N ILE A 2 0.29 -25.67 -6.35
CA ILE A 2 -0.87 -25.44 -5.47
C ILE A 2 -1.75 -24.45 -6.21
N ASN A 3 -2.87 -24.92 -6.73
CA ASN A 3 -3.88 -24.08 -7.36
C ASN A 3 -4.67 -23.39 -6.24
N MET A 4 -4.06 -22.38 -5.62
CA MET A 4 -4.68 -21.66 -4.51
C MET A 4 -5.70 -20.70 -5.08
N SER A 5 -6.99 -21.03 -4.94
CA SER A 5 -8.07 -20.14 -5.35
C SER A 5 -8.07 -18.91 -4.45
N CYS A 6 -8.52 -17.77 -4.98
CA CYS A 6 -8.67 -16.51 -4.22
C CYS A 6 -9.45 -16.72 -2.90
N GLN A 7 -10.42 -17.64 -2.91
CA GLN A 7 -11.21 -18.03 -1.74
C GLN A 7 -10.40 -18.71 -0.63
N SER A 8 -9.33 -19.41 -0.97
CA SER A 8 -8.45 -20.07 -0.01
C SER A 8 -7.57 -19.06 0.73
N LEU A 9 -7.09 -18.04 0.00
CA LEU A 9 -6.35 -16.91 0.57
C LEU A 9 -7.24 -16.03 1.45
N TYR A 10 -8.49 -15.79 1.02
CA TYR A 10 -9.48 -15.07 1.82
C TYR A 10 -9.74 -15.79 3.15
N MET A 11 -10.04 -17.09 3.12
CA MET A 11 -10.31 -17.84 4.36
C MET A 11 -9.10 -17.92 5.30
N ALA A 12 -7.87 -18.00 4.77
CA ALA A 12 -6.66 -17.98 5.59
C ALA A 12 -6.47 -16.63 6.29
N HIS A 13 -6.70 -15.53 5.58
CA HIS A 13 -6.64 -14.19 6.15
C HIS A 13 -7.73 -13.97 7.22
N GLU A 14 -8.95 -14.46 7.00
CA GLU A 14 -10.03 -14.37 8.00
C GLU A 14 -9.71 -15.17 9.28
N ASP A 15 -9.04 -16.32 9.15
CA ASP A 15 -8.58 -17.13 10.30
C ASP A 15 -7.47 -16.39 11.08
N ASP A 16 -6.50 -15.81 10.37
CA ASP A 16 -5.43 -15.00 10.95
C ASP A 16 -5.97 -13.74 11.68
N LEU A 17 -7.01 -13.08 11.13
CA LEU A 17 -7.65 -11.92 11.76
C LEU A 17 -8.42 -12.30 13.03
N LEU A 18 -9.10 -13.44 13.02
CA LEU A 18 -9.81 -13.98 14.18
C LEU A 18 -8.84 -14.35 15.30
N GLU A 19 -7.66 -14.89 14.98
CA GLU A 19 -6.59 -15.18 15.92
C GLU A 19 -6.05 -13.90 16.58
N LEU A 20 -6.00 -12.79 15.85
CA LEU A 20 -5.59 -11.48 16.35
C LEU A 20 -6.69 -10.71 17.10
N MET A 21 -7.88 -11.29 17.28
CA MET A 21 -9.07 -10.62 17.84
C MET A 21 -9.45 -9.32 17.09
N LEU A 22 -9.01 -9.19 15.85
CA LEU A 22 -9.43 -8.12 14.96
C LEU A 22 -10.74 -8.56 14.34
N ALA A 23 -11.84 -7.86 14.66
CA ALA A 23 -13.08 -8.12 13.95
C ALA A 23 -12.86 -7.75 12.49
N PRO A 24 -12.89 -8.71 11.54
CA PRO A 24 -12.96 -8.32 10.14
C PRO A 24 -14.17 -7.39 10.03
N GLY A 25 -13.96 -6.19 9.46
CA GLY A 25 -15.09 -5.35 9.06
C GLY A 25 -16.07 -6.21 8.27
N SER A 26 -17.37 -5.91 8.32
CA SER A 26 -18.34 -6.78 7.64
C SER A 26 -17.90 -6.98 6.18
N PRO A 27 -18.20 -8.11 5.53
CA PRO A 27 -17.84 -8.31 4.13
C PRO A 27 -18.27 -7.14 3.22
N ILE A 28 -19.32 -6.41 3.63
CA ILE A 28 -19.78 -5.17 2.98
C ILE A 28 -18.78 -4.02 3.21
N ASP A 29 -18.26 -3.82 4.41
CA ASP A 29 -17.29 -2.77 4.73
C ASP A 29 -15.95 -3.03 4.02
N CYS A 30 -15.46 -4.28 4.04
CA CYS A 30 -14.27 -4.69 3.29
C CYS A 30 -14.48 -4.45 1.78
N PHE A 31 -15.65 -4.81 1.25
CA PHE A 31 -15.99 -4.59 -0.16
C PHE A 31 -16.06 -3.10 -0.51
N ILE A 32 -16.67 -2.26 0.32
CA ILE A 32 -16.77 -0.80 0.10
C ILE A 32 -15.38 -0.14 0.18
N GLN A 33 -14.50 -0.59 1.06
CA GLN A 33 -13.11 -0.11 1.13
C GLN A 33 -12.30 -0.55 -0.09
N ALA A 34 -12.41 -1.82 -0.49
CA ALA A 34 -11.64 -2.38 -1.60
C ALA A 34 -12.13 -1.87 -2.97
N ILE A 35 -13.42 -1.63 -3.17
CA ILE A 35 -13.97 -1.30 -4.49
C ILE A 35 -13.41 0.02 -5.04
N GLN A 36 -13.06 0.98 -4.18
CA GLN A 36 -12.46 2.25 -4.61
C GLN A 36 -11.02 2.10 -5.12
N VAL A 37 -10.33 1.04 -4.68
CA VAL A 37 -8.94 0.74 -5.07
C VAL A 37 -8.89 -0.25 -6.25
N VAL A 38 -9.84 -1.19 -6.28
CA VAL A 38 -9.89 -2.29 -7.26
C VAL A 38 -10.70 -1.93 -8.51
N VAL A 39 -11.69 -1.04 -8.40
CA VAL A 39 -12.58 -0.68 -9.51
C VAL A 39 -12.54 0.83 -9.76
N PRO A 40 -12.20 1.27 -10.99
CA PRO A 40 -11.94 0.46 -12.17
C PRO A 40 -10.57 -0.24 -12.09
N ASP A 41 -10.49 -1.46 -12.66
CA ASP A 41 -9.22 -2.17 -12.94
C ASP A 41 -8.49 -1.48 -14.11
N THR A 42 -8.26 -0.19 -13.96
CA THR A 42 -7.60 0.68 -14.92
C THR A 42 -6.70 1.62 -14.16
N LEU A 43 -5.41 1.59 -14.48
CA LEU A 43 -4.49 2.63 -14.06
C LEU A 43 -4.83 3.91 -14.82
N ARG A 44 -5.37 4.91 -14.12
CA ARG A 44 -5.55 6.25 -14.66
C ARG A 44 -4.21 6.97 -14.61
N ILE A 45 -3.57 7.09 -15.76
CA ILE A 45 -2.30 7.80 -15.92
C ILE A 45 -2.60 9.21 -16.42
N ASP A 46 -2.19 10.22 -15.65
CA ASP A 46 -2.09 11.60 -16.09
C ASP A 46 -0.73 11.80 -16.77
N LEU A 47 -0.77 12.27 -18.02
CA LEU A 47 0.42 12.47 -18.86
C LEU A 47 0.89 13.92 -18.85
N GLU A 48 0.18 14.82 -18.17
CA GLU A 48 0.56 16.24 -18.04
C GLU A 48 1.53 16.50 -16.87
N ILE A 49 1.72 15.50 -16.01
CA ILE A 49 2.59 15.56 -14.83
C ILE A 49 3.91 14.83 -15.06
N ASP A 50 4.88 15.13 -14.18
CA ASP A 50 6.19 14.50 -14.23
C ASP A 50 6.09 12.96 -14.18
N PRO A 51 6.95 12.25 -14.91
CA PRO A 51 6.90 10.79 -14.97
C PRO A 51 7.14 10.15 -13.59
N GLY A 52 6.19 9.31 -13.15
CA GLY A 52 6.21 8.58 -11.89
C GLY A 52 5.02 7.62 -11.79
N PHE A 53 5.10 6.58 -10.95
CA PHE A 53 4.13 5.50 -10.90
C PHE A 53 3.36 5.43 -9.58
N PRO A 54 2.01 5.46 -9.60
CA PRO A 54 1.13 6.11 -10.57
C PRO A 54 1.09 7.63 -10.37
N ASN A 55 0.96 8.38 -11.46
CA ASN A 55 0.74 9.83 -11.47
C ASN A 55 1.80 10.66 -10.74
N GLY A 56 3.06 10.57 -11.19
CA GLY A 56 4.16 11.36 -10.61
C GLY A 56 4.67 10.84 -9.28
N ARG A 57 4.10 9.73 -8.78
CA ARG A 57 4.58 9.13 -7.55
C ARG A 57 5.99 8.57 -7.69
N THR A 58 6.84 8.87 -6.72
CA THR A 58 8.23 8.42 -6.65
C THR A 58 8.44 7.41 -5.52
N LEU A 59 9.58 6.73 -5.51
CA LEU A 59 9.94 5.80 -4.44
C LEU A 59 10.12 6.50 -3.07
N ALA A 60 10.33 7.83 -3.06
CA ALA A 60 10.43 8.62 -1.85
C ALA A 60 9.05 9.00 -1.27
N ASP A 61 7.96 8.77 -2.01
CA ASP A 61 6.64 9.15 -1.54
C ASP A 61 6.20 8.26 -0.38
N PRO A 62 5.60 8.82 0.68
CA PRO A 62 5.29 8.11 1.93
C PRO A 62 4.02 7.24 1.81
N ALA A 63 3.86 6.51 0.71
CA ALA A 63 2.66 5.73 0.47
C ALA A 63 2.48 4.58 1.46
N MET A 64 3.59 3.95 1.89
CA MET A 64 3.54 2.94 2.94
C MET A 64 3.18 3.56 4.29
N ASP A 65 3.68 4.74 4.62
CA ASP A 65 3.30 5.45 5.86
C ASP A 65 1.81 5.80 5.87
N MET A 66 1.28 6.29 4.75
CA MET A 66 -0.15 6.60 4.63
C MET A 66 -1.01 5.34 4.74
N MET A 67 -0.58 4.25 4.10
CA MET A 67 -1.27 2.95 4.18
C MET A 67 -1.23 2.38 5.60
N LEU A 68 -0.09 2.43 6.27
CA LEU A 68 0.04 1.98 7.66
C LEU A 68 -0.72 2.90 8.61
N SER A 69 -0.80 4.19 8.35
CA SER A 69 -1.63 5.12 9.13
C SER A 69 -3.09 4.71 9.04
N LEU A 70 -3.58 4.42 7.83
CA LEU A 70 -4.95 3.96 7.61
C LEU A 70 -5.25 2.60 8.28
N LEU A 71 -4.28 1.68 8.28
CA LEU A 71 -4.47 0.32 8.81
C LEU A 71 -4.30 0.22 10.32
N LEU A 72 -3.41 1.03 10.92
CA LEU A 72 -2.99 0.89 12.32
C LEU A 72 -3.57 1.96 13.26
N LEU A 73 -4.02 3.10 12.73
CA LEU A 73 -4.52 4.21 13.52
C LEU A 73 -6.03 4.35 13.43
N ASP A 74 -6.63 4.81 14.52
CA ASP A 74 -8.05 5.15 14.57
C ASP A 74 -8.27 6.51 13.90
N GLN A 75 -8.94 6.51 12.75
CA GLN A 75 -9.15 7.73 11.96
C GLN A 75 -10.18 8.68 12.58
N ASP A 76 -10.92 8.24 13.60
CA ASP A 76 -11.89 9.06 14.32
C ASP A 76 -11.30 9.67 15.61
N GLU A 77 -10.12 9.24 16.05
CA GLU A 77 -9.45 9.77 17.25
C GLU A 77 -8.75 11.11 16.94
N PRO A 78 -8.99 12.18 17.73
CA PRO A 78 -8.34 13.46 17.53
C PRO A 78 -6.81 13.39 17.54
N GLY A 79 -6.20 13.81 16.43
CA GLY A 79 -4.75 13.80 16.26
C GLY A 79 -4.20 12.54 15.59
N GLN A 80 -5.07 11.65 15.13
CA GLN A 80 -4.73 10.55 14.23
C GLN A 80 -5.44 10.77 12.88
N ASP A 81 -4.68 10.63 11.80
CA ASP A 81 -5.16 10.71 10.42
C ASP A 81 -4.24 9.94 9.47
N ILE A 82 -4.61 9.91 8.19
CA ILE A 82 -3.86 9.24 7.13
C ILE A 82 -2.42 9.75 6.95
N ASN A 83 -2.06 10.92 7.48
CA ASN A 83 -0.74 11.51 7.37
C ASN A 83 0.11 11.32 8.64
N THR A 84 -0.46 10.76 9.69
CA THR A 84 0.15 10.76 11.03
C THR A 84 1.46 9.99 11.10
N LEU A 85 1.64 8.92 10.31
CA LEU A 85 2.90 8.16 10.28
C LEU A 85 3.90 8.63 9.22
N ILE A 86 3.60 9.70 8.47
CA ILE A 86 4.50 10.18 7.40
C ILE A 86 5.87 10.54 7.98
N GLY A 87 6.92 9.93 7.41
CA GLY A 87 8.31 10.16 7.79
C GLY A 87 8.75 9.40 9.04
N LEU A 88 7.89 8.54 9.59
CA LEU A 88 8.23 7.68 10.72
C LEU A 88 8.71 6.29 10.30
N LEU A 89 8.10 5.69 9.26
CA LEU A 89 8.35 4.28 8.90
C LEU A 89 8.95 4.13 7.50
N ASN A 90 8.50 4.92 6.53
CA ASN A 90 8.94 4.81 5.15
C ASN A 90 10.33 5.44 4.99
N PRO A 91 11.28 4.74 4.36
CA PRO A 91 12.56 5.34 3.99
C PRO A 91 12.34 6.56 3.10
N THR A 92 13.02 7.66 3.41
CA THR A 92 12.90 8.92 2.65
C THR A 92 13.64 8.89 1.32
N SER A 93 14.59 7.96 1.14
CA SER A 93 15.29 7.74 -0.11
C SER A 93 15.80 6.31 -0.23
N ASN A 94 16.18 5.93 -1.45
CA ASN A 94 16.95 4.72 -1.66
C ASN A 94 18.33 4.83 -0.96
N ASP A 95 18.88 3.69 -0.52
CA ASP A 95 20.20 3.63 0.11
C ASP A 95 21.31 4.12 -0.85
N VAL A 96 21.19 3.75 -2.13
CA VAL A 96 22.08 4.19 -3.20
C VAL A 96 21.32 5.09 -4.18
N PRO A 97 21.85 6.28 -4.54
CA PRO A 97 21.23 7.12 -5.56
C PRO A 97 21.02 6.37 -6.88
N PHE A 98 19.90 6.63 -7.56
CA PHE A 98 19.67 6.05 -8.88
C PHE A 98 20.71 6.52 -9.89
N SER A 99 21.13 5.58 -10.75
CA SER A 99 21.98 5.91 -11.88
C SER A 99 21.18 6.77 -12.88
N SER A 100 21.82 7.77 -13.49
CA SER A 100 21.24 8.50 -14.63
C SER A 100 21.34 7.73 -15.94
N GLN A 101 21.99 6.56 -15.92
CA GLN A 101 22.19 5.68 -17.07
C GLN A 101 21.64 4.29 -16.78
N PHE A 102 21.07 3.64 -17.79
CA PHE A 102 20.54 2.29 -17.66
C PHE A 102 21.68 1.26 -17.39
N PRO A 103 21.51 0.33 -16.43
CA PRO A 103 20.34 0.13 -15.56
C PRO A 103 20.27 1.17 -14.41
N TYR A 104 19.07 1.71 -14.19
CA TYR A 104 18.85 2.81 -13.23
C TYR A 104 18.97 2.40 -11.75
N LEU A 105 18.75 1.12 -11.45
CA LEU A 105 18.82 0.55 -10.10
C LEU A 105 20.24 0.05 -9.79
N ALA A 106 20.63 0.14 -8.53
CA ALA A 106 21.88 -0.44 -8.04
C ALA A 106 21.86 -1.98 -8.16
N PRO A 107 23.03 -2.63 -8.28
CA PRO A 107 23.12 -4.09 -8.18
C PRO A 107 22.55 -4.60 -6.84
N PRO A 108 21.99 -5.83 -6.81
CA PRO A 108 21.54 -6.43 -5.56
C PRO A 108 22.70 -6.55 -4.56
N HIS A 109 22.40 -6.34 -3.28
CA HIS A 109 23.37 -6.54 -2.19
C HIS A 109 23.75 -8.03 -2.09
N PRO A 110 25.02 -8.35 -1.80
CA PRO A 110 25.49 -9.73 -1.66
C PRO A 110 24.93 -10.45 -0.43
#